data_AF-A0A1Q7G9P0-F1
#
_entry.id   AF-A0A1Q7G9P0-F1
#
_cell.length_a   1.000
_cell.length_b   1.000
_cell.length_c   1.000
_cell.angle_alpha   90.00
_cell.angle_beta   90.00
_cell.angle_gamma   90.00
#
_symmetry.space_group_name_H-M   'P 1'
#
loop_
_entity.id
_entity.type
_entity.pdbx_description
1 polymer ?
#
loop_
_entity_poly.entity_id
_entity_poly.type
_entity_poly.pdbx_seq_one_letter_code
_entity_poly.pdbx_strand_id
1 'polypeptide(L)'
;MFWPGMGDPAKRRKTLKYLAITAIIGISVALINTYIQSQIKKDDPLYQCLNGRNDLNYKISVTFEVTVDGKKKDIPANVGITKDCRRSIYTLTDDGTIHVVSTKKYPFEVGQFLWIWGFNLRDMDETKSRIYVN
;
A
#
# COMPACT_ATOMS: atom_id res chain seq x y z
N MET A 1 7.40 38.32 -9.93
CA MET A 1 8.41 37.22 -9.97
C MET A 1 9.22 37.40 -11.25
N PHE A 2 10.44 37.94 -11.18
CA PHE A 2 11.31 38.16 -12.34
C PHE A 2 12.06 36.86 -12.66
N TRP A 3 11.67 36.18 -13.74
CA TRP A 3 12.32 34.94 -14.17
C TRP A 3 13.68 35.27 -14.83
N PRO A 4 14.80 34.68 -14.36
CA PRO A 4 16.12 34.98 -14.92
C PRO A 4 16.18 34.55 -16.40
N GLY A 5 16.58 35.48 -17.27
CA GLY A 5 16.74 35.23 -18.71
C GLY A 5 15.48 35.40 -19.58
N MET A 6 14.36 35.90 -19.05
CA MET A 6 13.14 36.20 -19.83
C MET A 6 13.09 37.63 -20.42
N GLY A 7 13.93 38.56 -19.96
CA GLY A 7 13.94 39.96 -20.41
C GLY A 7 14.64 40.20 -21.76
N ASP A 8 15.47 39.26 -22.23
CA ASP A 8 16.18 39.34 -23.51
C ASP A 8 15.64 38.25 -24.46
N PRO A 9 15.11 38.60 -25.65
CA PRO A 9 14.48 37.65 -26.58
C PRO A 9 15.44 36.55 -27.07
N ALA A 10 16.74 36.82 -27.17
CA ALA A 10 17.72 35.81 -27.60
C ALA A 10 17.99 34.76 -26.51
N LYS A 11 18.00 35.17 -25.25
CA LYS A 11 18.18 34.27 -24.08
C LYS A 11 16.89 33.52 -23.74
N ARG A 12 15.73 34.18 -23.88
CA ARG A 12 14.40 33.60 -23.59
C ARG A 12 14.13 32.30 -24.34
N ARG A 13 14.48 32.23 -25.63
CA ARG A 13 14.29 31.02 -26.44
C ARG A 13 15.10 29.82 -25.93
N LYS A 14 16.33 30.07 -25.46
CA LYS A 14 17.20 29.02 -24.89
C LYS A 14 16.65 28.57 -23.54
N THR A 15 16.26 29.49 -22.67
CA THR A 15 15.68 29.17 -21.35
C THR A 15 14.39 28.35 -21.49
N LEU A 16 13.47 28.72 -22.38
CA LEU A 16 12.25 27.95 -22.62
C LEU A 16 12.53 26.54 -23.15
N LYS A 17 13.53 26.40 -24.04
CA LYS A 17 13.94 25.08 -24.55
C LYS A 17 14.44 24.17 -23.42
N TYR A 18 15.29 24.68 -22.53
CA TYR A 18 15.80 23.89 -21.40
C TYR A 18 14.69 23.53 -20.41
N LEU A 19 13.77 24.44 -20.11
CA LEU A 19 12.62 24.16 -19.25
C LEU A 19 11.70 23.08 -19.84
N ALA A 20 11.44 23.15 -21.15
CA ALA A 20 10.64 22.15 -21.83
C ALA A 20 11.31 20.77 -21.75
N ILE A 21 12.63 20.70 -21.97
CA ILE A 21 13.39 19.45 -21.84
C ILE A 21 13.30 18.90 -20.41
N THR A 22 13.52 19.73 -19.38
CA THR A 22 13.45 19.27 -17.99
C THR A 22 12.04 18.83 -17.61
N ALA A 23 11.01 19.53 -18.10
CA ALA A 23 9.62 19.16 -17.86
C ALA A 23 9.27 17.81 -18.52
N ILE A 24 9.71 17.59 -19.77
CA ILE A 24 9.49 16.32 -20.48
C ILE A 24 10.15 15.17 -19.73
N ILE A 25 11.39 15.33 -19.27
CA ILE A 25 12.10 14.30 -18.50
C ILE A 25 11.32 14.01 -17.21
N GLY A 26 10.96 15.03 -16.44
CA GLY A 26 10.20 14.86 -15.19
C GLY A 26 8.87 14.13 -15.39
N ILE A 27 8.10 14.52 -16.40
CA ILE A 27 6.82 13.89 -16.73
C ILE A 27 7.03 12.44 -17.18
N SER A 28 8.03 12.18 -18.03
CA SER A 28 8.30 10.83 -18.55
C SER A 28 8.63 9.85 -17.42
N VAL A 29 9.49 10.24 -16.48
CA VAL A 29 9.86 9.42 -15.32
C VAL A 29 8.64 9.16 -14.43
N ALA A 30 7.82 10.19 -14.19
CA ALA A 30 6.60 10.04 -13.40
C ALA A 30 5.63 9.03 -14.05
N LEU A 31 5.37 9.18 -15.35
CA LEU A 31 4.46 8.28 -16.08
C LEU A 31 4.97 6.84 -16.09
N ILE A 32 6.26 6.63 -16.40
CA ILE A 32 6.85 5.28 -16.40
C ILE A 32 6.73 4.64 -15.02
N ASN A 33 7.07 5.37 -13.95
CA ASN A 33 6.97 4.86 -12.59
C ASN A 33 5.51 4.48 -12.24
N THR A 34 4.54 5.33 -12.57
CA THR A 34 3.12 5.01 -12.34
C THR A 34 2.64 3.78 -13.11
N TYR A 35 3.14 3.59 -14.34
CA TYR A 35 2.78 2.44 -15.17
C TYR A 35 3.33 1.13 -14.59
N ILE A 36 4.61 1.10 -14.21
CA ILE A 36 5.24 -0.07 -13.58
C ILE A 36 4.51 -0.46 -12.30
N GLN A 37 4.23 0.52 -11.43
CA GLN A 37 3.48 0.29 -10.20
C GLN A 37 2.06 -0.24 -10.46
N SER A 38 1.41 0.20 -11.53
CA SER A 38 0.10 -0.32 -11.93
C SER A 38 0.15 -1.79 -12.33
N GLN A 39 1.19 -2.22 -13.06
CA GLN A 39 1.32 -3.62 -13.48
C GLN A 39 1.66 -4.53 -12.29
N ILE A 40 2.62 -4.15 -11.45
CA ILE A 40 3.01 -4.94 -10.28
C ILE A 40 1.82 -5.17 -9.34
N LYS A 41 1.01 -4.14 -9.10
CA LYS A 41 -0.18 -4.25 -8.23
C LYS A 41 -1.30 -5.12 -8.79
N LYS A 42 -1.37 -5.34 -10.11
CA LYS A 42 -2.39 -6.23 -10.70
C LYS A 42 -2.10 -7.69 -10.42
N ASP A 43 -0.84 -8.08 -10.49
CA ASP A 43 -0.43 -9.48 -10.35
C ASP A 43 -0.25 -9.91 -8.88
N ASP A 44 -0.07 -8.94 -7.97
CA ASP A 44 0.12 -9.20 -6.55
C ASP A 44 -1.20 -9.58 -5.85
N PRO A 45 -1.32 -10.82 -5.29
CA PRO A 45 -2.49 -11.25 -4.54
C PRO A 45 -2.87 -10.35 -3.37
N LEU A 46 -1.93 -9.55 -2.84
CA LEU A 46 -2.19 -8.61 -1.75
C LEU A 46 -3.17 -7.50 -2.14
N TYR A 47 -3.10 -7.04 -3.40
CA TYR A 47 -3.91 -5.90 -3.89
C TYR A 47 -5.16 -6.34 -4.66
N GLN A 48 -5.32 -7.64 -4.91
CA GLN A 48 -6.45 -8.17 -5.67
C GLN A 48 -7.75 -8.15 -4.86
N CYS A 49 -8.83 -7.72 -5.53
CA CYS A 49 -10.19 -7.86 -5.03
C CYS A 49 -10.71 -9.27 -5.27
N LEU A 50 -11.24 -9.88 -4.22
CA LEU A 50 -11.79 -11.23 -4.21
C LEU A 50 -13.27 -11.30 -4.66
N ASN A 51 -13.92 -10.15 -4.87
CA ASN A 51 -15.35 -10.10 -5.20
C ASN A 51 -15.63 -10.85 -6.51
N GLY A 52 -16.53 -11.84 -6.45
CA GLY A 52 -16.90 -12.66 -7.62
C GLY A 52 -15.86 -13.70 -8.06
N ARG A 53 -14.79 -13.91 -7.29
CA ARG A 53 -13.79 -14.95 -7.57
C ARG A 53 -14.17 -16.29 -6.97
N ASN A 54 -14.10 -17.34 -7.78
CA ASN A 54 -14.39 -18.73 -7.38
C ASN A 54 -13.12 -19.60 -7.29
N ASP A 55 -11.97 -19.06 -7.69
CA ASP A 55 -10.66 -19.74 -7.76
C ASP A 55 -9.82 -19.59 -6.47
N LEU A 56 -10.48 -19.38 -5.33
CA LEU A 56 -9.87 -19.11 -4.03
C LEU A 56 -9.51 -20.40 -3.28
N ASN A 57 -8.44 -21.04 -3.71
CA ASN A 57 -8.03 -22.36 -3.21
C ASN A 57 -7.14 -22.29 -1.96
N TYR A 58 -6.47 -21.18 -1.70
CA TYR A 58 -5.61 -21.01 -0.53
C TYR A 58 -6.34 -20.20 0.54
N LYS A 59 -6.54 -20.81 1.72
CA LYS A 59 -7.27 -20.20 2.85
C LYS A 59 -6.52 -20.49 4.14
N ILE A 60 -6.25 -19.43 4.90
CA ILE A 60 -5.66 -19.50 6.23
C ILE A 60 -6.50 -18.60 7.15
N SER A 61 -6.71 -19.05 8.38
CA SER A 61 -7.26 -18.23 9.45
C SER A 61 -6.27 -18.23 10.60
N VAL A 62 -5.92 -17.05 11.09
CA VAL A 62 -5.04 -16.87 12.25
C VAL A 62 -5.70 -15.95 13.26
N THR A 63 -5.50 -16.22 14.54
CA THR A 63 -5.91 -15.31 15.61
C THR A 63 -4.73 -14.39 15.90
N PHE A 64 -4.99 -13.09 15.91
CA PHE A 64 -4.01 -12.05 16.17
C PHE A 64 -4.47 -11.23 17.37
N GLU A 65 -3.54 -10.95 18.28
CA GLU A 65 -3.79 -10.11 19.44
C GLU A 65 -2.74 -9.02 19.51
N VAL A 66 -3.16 -7.80 19.85
CA VAL A 66 -2.29 -6.64 19.95
C VAL A 66 -2.37 -6.05 21.34
N THR A 67 -1.21 -5.77 21.91
CA THR A 67 -1.09 -5.02 23.17
C THR A 67 -0.23 -3.80 22.92
N VAL A 68 -0.76 -2.61 23.22
CA VAL A 68 -0.04 -1.33 23.11
C VAL A 68 0.06 -0.74 24.51
N ASP A 69 1.28 -0.43 24.96
CA ASP A 69 1.53 0.12 26.30
C ASP A 69 0.87 -0.67 27.45
N GLY A 70 0.89 -2.01 27.33
CA GLY A 70 0.30 -2.92 28.31
C GLY A 70 -1.23 -3.03 28.27
N LYS A 71 -1.90 -2.35 27.33
CA LYS A 71 -3.35 -2.41 27.13
C LYS A 71 -3.69 -3.24 25.90
N LYS A 72 -4.62 -4.19 26.03
CA LYS A 72 -5.17 -4.92 24.89
C LYS A 72 -5.84 -3.91 23.94
N LYS A 73 -5.53 -4.02 22.66
CA LYS A 73 -6.12 -3.20 21.61
C LYS A 73 -6.96 -4.09 20.71
N ASP A 74 -8.23 -3.78 20.63
CA ASP A 74 -9.16 -4.53 19.79
C ASP A 74 -8.86 -4.29 18.31
N ILE A 75 -9.00 -5.35 17.53
CA ILE A 75 -8.85 -5.30 16.09
C ILE A 75 -10.25 -5.05 15.53
N PRO A 76 -10.45 -4.01 14.72
CA PRO A 76 -11.78 -3.70 14.21
C PRO A 76 -12.27 -4.78 13.23
N ALA A 77 -13.58 -4.95 13.21
CA ALA A 77 -14.26 -5.74 12.20
C ALA A 77 -14.12 -5.08 10.81
N ASN A 78 -14.23 -5.90 9.75
CA ASN A 78 -14.21 -5.46 8.36
C ASN A 78 -12.92 -4.77 7.88
N VAL A 79 -11.78 -5.03 8.54
CA VAL A 79 -10.47 -4.62 8.01
C VAL A 79 -10.27 -5.30 6.65
N GLY A 80 -9.84 -4.53 5.64
CA GLY A 80 -9.64 -5.06 4.29
C GLY A 80 -10.93 -5.31 3.49
N ILE A 81 -12.09 -4.91 4.01
CA ILE A 81 -13.38 -5.00 3.33
C ILE A 81 -13.90 -3.59 3.05
N THR A 82 -14.15 -3.29 1.78
CA THR A 82 -14.88 -2.10 1.33
C THR A 82 -16.13 -2.52 0.56
N LYS A 83 -17.03 -1.57 0.28
CA LYS A 83 -18.28 -1.83 -0.48
C LYS A 83 -18.00 -2.53 -1.82
N ASP A 84 -16.90 -2.15 -2.47
CA ASP A 84 -16.59 -2.60 -3.83
C ASP A 84 -15.52 -3.70 -3.88
N CYS A 85 -14.84 -3.98 -2.75
CA CYS A 85 -13.69 -4.88 -2.73
C CYS A 85 -13.44 -5.52 -1.37
N ARG A 86 -13.39 -6.85 -1.33
CA ARG A 86 -12.74 -7.61 -0.26
C ARG A 86 -11.32 -7.98 -0.67
N ARG A 87 -10.32 -7.57 0.11
CA ARG A 87 -8.90 -7.92 -0.11
C ARG A 87 -8.62 -9.36 0.27
N SER A 88 -7.42 -9.83 -0.05
CA SER A 88 -6.91 -11.16 0.32
C SER A 88 -6.72 -11.34 1.83
N ILE A 89 -6.35 -10.28 2.55
CA ILE A 89 -6.29 -10.27 4.01
C ILE A 89 -7.45 -9.43 4.55
N TYR A 90 -8.29 -10.02 5.40
CA TYR A 90 -9.43 -9.31 5.99
C TYR A 90 -9.86 -9.86 7.35
N THR A 91 -10.61 -9.06 8.11
CA THR A 91 -11.33 -9.49 9.32
C THR A 91 -12.84 -9.44 9.08
N LEU A 92 -13.59 -10.33 9.74
CA LEU A 92 -15.05 -10.32 9.70
C LEU A 92 -15.64 -9.73 10.98
N THR A 93 -15.09 -10.14 12.13
CA THR A 93 -15.48 -9.71 13.47
C THR A 93 -14.33 -8.99 14.17
N ASP A 94 -14.59 -8.49 15.38
CA ASP A 94 -13.63 -7.83 16.27
C ASP A 94 -12.86 -8.80 17.19
N ASP A 95 -13.07 -10.11 17.03
CA ASP A 95 -12.41 -11.18 17.81
C ASP A 95 -10.92 -11.35 17.49
N GLY A 96 -10.36 -10.54 16.58
CA GLY A 96 -8.96 -10.64 16.16
C GLY A 96 -8.66 -11.79 15.20
N THR A 97 -9.67 -12.43 14.61
CA THR A 97 -9.47 -13.46 13.59
C THR A 97 -9.22 -12.83 12.23
N ILE A 98 -8.02 -13.06 11.69
CA ILE A 98 -7.60 -12.63 10.36
C ILE A 98 -7.78 -13.79 9.39
N HIS A 99 -8.52 -13.53 8.32
CA HIS A 99 -8.67 -14.44 7.20
C HIS A 99 -7.75 -14.02 6.07
N VAL A 100 -7.00 -14.99 5.55
CA VAL A 100 -6.10 -14.82 4.42
C VAL A 100 -6.55 -15.77 3.32
N VAL A 101 -6.96 -15.21 2.19
CA VAL A 101 -7.52 -15.95 1.07
C VAL A 101 -6.85 -15.52 -0.23
N SER A 102 -6.37 -16.47 -1.02
CA SER A 102 -5.66 -16.23 -2.26
C SER A 102 -5.90 -17.32 -3.29
N THR A 103 -5.66 -17.01 -4.57
CA THR A 103 -5.70 -17.96 -5.69
C THR A 103 -4.48 -18.87 -5.70
N LYS A 104 -3.35 -18.38 -5.19
CA LYS A 104 -2.06 -19.08 -5.14
C LYS A 104 -1.43 -18.95 -3.75
N LYS A 105 -0.54 -19.88 -3.40
CA LYS A 105 0.29 -19.76 -2.19
C LYS A 105 1.12 -18.48 -2.28
N TYR A 106 0.97 -17.62 -1.28
CA TYR A 106 1.65 -16.33 -1.20
C TYR A 106 2.14 -16.14 0.25
N PRO A 107 3.38 -15.66 0.45
CA PRO A 107 3.95 -15.45 1.78
C PRO A 107 3.39 -14.17 2.39
N PHE A 108 2.17 -14.23 2.91
CA PHE A 108 1.57 -13.09 3.60
C PHE A 108 2.30 -12.80 4.92
N GLU A 109 2.51 -11.52 5.18
CA GLU A 109 3.21 -11.04 6.38
C GLU A 109 2.26 -10.28 7.31
N VAL A 110 2.55 -10.33 8.62
CA VAL A 110 1.79 -9.55 9.62
C VAL A 110 1.86 -8.05 9.32
N GLY A 111 2.99 -7.56 8.82
CA GLY A 111 3.16 -6.15 8.42
C GLY A 111 2.17 -5.73 7.33
N GLN A 112 1.82 -6.61 6.40
CA GLN A 112 0.84 -6.33 5.36
C GLN A 112 -0.57 -6.17 5.96
N PHE A 113 -0.93 -6.99 6.94
CA PHE A 113 -2.18 -6.82 7.67
C PHE A 113 -2.22 -5.49 8.43
N LEU A 114 -1.17 -5.16 9.19
CA LEU A 114 -1.07 -3.90 9.94
C LEU A 114 -1.19 -2.68 9.01
N TRP A 115 -0.63 -2.76 7.81
CA TRP A 115 -0.77 -1.74 6.78
C TRP A 115 -2.22 -1.62 6.26
N ILE A 116 -2.90 -2.74 5.99
CA ILE A 116 -4.31 -2.74 5.55
C ILE A 116 -5.23 -2.18 6.65
N TRP A 117 -4.95 -2.51 7.90
CA TRP A 117 -5.66 -1.97 9.06
C TRP A 117 -5.42 -0.46 9.23
N GLY A 118 -4.29 0.07 8.76
CA GLY A 118 -3.89 1.46 9.02
C GLY A 118 -3.33 1.64 10.43
N PHE A 119 -2.74 0.59 10.99
CA PHE A 119 -2.03 0.68 12.26
C PHE A 119 -0.83 1.62 12.14
N ASN A 120 -0.64 2.51 13.12
CA ASN A 120 0.47 3.48 13.05
C ASN A 120 1.80 2.82 13.40
N LEU A 121 2.42 2.20 12.39
CA LEU A 121 3.73 1.56 12.52
C LEU A 121 4.86 2.55 12.84
N ARG A 122 4.70 3.84 12.52
CA ARG A 122 5.75 4.85 12.74
C ARG A 122 5.93 5.23 14.21
N ASP A 123 4.90 5.04 15.02
CA ASP A 123 4.93 5.32 16.45
C ASP A 123 5.45 4.11 17.25
N MET A 124 5.82 3.03 16.56
CA MET A 124 6.24 1.79 17.17
C MET A 124 7.73 1.84 17.49
N ASP A 125 8.11 1.64 18.75
CA ASP A 125 9.50 1.48 19.16
C ASP A 125 9.96 0.06 18.83
N GLU A 126 10.73 -0.08 17.75
CA GLU A 126 11.21 -1.39 17.25
C GLU A 126 12.05 -2.14 18.29
N THR A 127 12.71 -1.44 19.23
CA THR A 127 13.54 -2.07 20.26
C THR A 127 12.73 -2.72 21.38
N LYS A 128 11.47 -2.29 21.56
CA LYS A 128 10.56 -2.78 22.61
C LYS A 128 9.44 -3.66 22.06
N SER A 129 9.16 -3.54 20.77
CA SER A 129 8.10 -4.28 20.09
C SER A 129 8.51 -5.73 19.88
N ARG A 130 7.59 -6.66 20.16
CA ARG A 130 7.83 -8.10 20.01
C ARG A 130 6.63 -8.75 19.35
N ILE A 131 6.91 -9.67 18.43
CA ILE A 131 5.90 -10.54 17.82
C ILE A 131 6.15 -11.94 18.38
N TYR A 132 5.12 -12.51 18.99
CA TYR A 132 5.14 -13.89 19.47
C TYR A 132 4.31 -14.74 18.52
N VAL A 133 4.84 -15.91 18.17
CA VAL A 133 4.18 -16.91 17.32
C VAL A 133 4.13 -18.20 18.12
N ASN A 134 2.94 -18.78 18.22
CA ASN A 134 2.68 -20.05 18.91
C ASN A 134 2.49 -21.17 17.89
#